data_AF-A0A8C5GLK5-F1
#
_entry.id   AF-A0A8C5GLK5-F1
#
_cell.length_a   1.000
_cell.length_b   1.000
_cell.length_c   1.000
_cell.angle_alpha   90.00
_cell.angle_beta   90.00
_cell.angle_gamma   90.00
#
_symmetry.space_group_name_H-M   'P 1'
#
loop_
_entity.id
_entity.type
_entity.pdbx_description
1 polymer ?
#
loop_
_entity_poly.entity_id
_entity_poly.type
_entity_poly.pdbx_seq_one_letter_code
_entity_poly.pdbx_strand_id
1 'polypeptide(L)'
;MSKREGDGCSRKKAETEQERNMTADQSSSSIAAAFKVFQQELDTKHDKYERLVKISRDITIESKRSIFLLQQDVEEVLKEAAVKLDGVTQKIGLIAEELRGEDIHQFHRAFTPGIQEYVEAISFLHYIRHRSLISLEEINAKLVFMKAEKSSVEVVPADVQVLTFQVTPSDYLLGVADLTGELMRMCISSVANGDIDTPFQLSQFLRQIHDGFSYIGNTGPYEVSKKLHTLRQSLAKVEDACYALHVRGSEIPKHMLADVFSSRTALIDPEESMV
;
A
#
# COMPACT_ATOMS: atom_id res chain seq x y z
N MET A 1 -88.04 -32.24 -34.12
CA MET A 1 -86.69 -32.86 -34.03
C MET A 1 -85.69 -31.79 -33.65
N SER A 2 -84.74 -32.16 -32.78
CA SER A 2 -83.93 -31.35 -31.88
C SER A 2 -83.01 -30.29 -32.53
N LYS A 3 -82.99 -29.07 -31.97
CA LYS A 3 -81.91 -28.08 -32.09
C LYS A 3 -80.82 -28.46 -31.07
N ARG A 4 -79.56 -28.60 -31.51
CA ARG A 4 -78.38 -28.71 -30.62
C ARG A 4 -77.55 -27.43 -30.71
N GLU A 5 -77.29 -26.87 -29.54
CA GLU A 5 -76.49 -25.68 -29.28
C GLU A 5 -75.01 -25.91 -29.56
N GLY A 6 -74.35 -24.92 -30.15
CA GLY A 6 -72.91 -24.86 -30.33
C GLY A 6 -72.38 -23.52 -29.84
N ASP A 7 -72.21 -23.37 -28.53
CA ASP A 7 -71.74 -22.11 -27.91
C ASP A 7 -70.65 -22.32 -26.83
N GLY A 8 -69.95 -23.47 -26.87
CA GLY A 8 -69.02 -23.88 -25.80
C GLY A 8 -67.52 -23.67 -26.06
N CYS A 9 -67.10 -23.33 -27.29
CA CYS A 9 -65.68 -23.38 -27.68
C CYS A 9 -64.93 -22.04 -27.53
N SER A 10 -65.58 -20.91 -27.81
CA SER A 10 -64.95 -19.58 -27.79
C SER A 10 -64.70 -19.04 -26.39
N ARG A 11 -65.57 -19.37 -25.42
CA ARG A 11 -65.41 -18.95 -24.01
C ARG A 11 -64.22 -19.62 -23.32
N LYS A 12 -64.01 -20.93 -23.54
CA LYS A 12 -62.87 -21.64 -22.94
C LYS A 12 -61.52 -21.13 -23.45
N LYS A 13 -61.40 -20.76 -24.74
CA LYS A 13 -60.14 -20.20 -25.29
C LYS A 13 -59.79 -18.84 -24.68
N ALA A 14 -60.78 -17.97 -24.50
CA ALA A 14 -60.58 -16.65 -23.90
C ALA A 14 -60.19 -16.73 -22.41
N GLU A 15 -60.80 -17.64 -21.64
CA GLU A 15 -60.42 -17.91 -20.25
C GLU A 15 -58.99 -18.47 -20.15
N THR A 16 -58.61 -19.39 -21.04
CA THR A 16 -57.26 -19.98 -21.04
C THR A 16 -56.17 -18.96 -21.45
N GLU A 17 -56.50 -18.01 -22.33
CA GLU A 17 -55.59 -16.91 -22.71
C GLU A 17 -55.49 -15.83 -21.63
N GLN A 18 -56.58 -15.52 -20.93
CA GLN A 18 -56.57 -14.63 -19.76
C GLN A 18 -55.78 -15.22 -18.58
N GLU A 19 -55.95 -16.51 -18.28
CA GLU A 19 -55.16 -17.19 -17.24
C GLU A 19 -53.66 -17.26 -17.61
N ARG A 20 -53.32 -17.49 -18.88
CA ARG A 20 -51.93 -17.44 -19.37
C ARG A 20 -51.33 -16.04 -19.29
N ASN A 21 -52.09 -15.00 -19.63
CA ASN A 21 -51.62 -13.62 -19.49
C ASN A 21 -51.48 -13.21 -18.02
N MET A 22 -52.41 -13.60 -17.13
CA MET A 22 -52.29 -13.31 -15.70
C MET A 22 -51.12 -14.05 -15.03
N THR A 23 -50.86 -15.29 -15.42
CA THR A 23 -49.71 -16.04 -14.91
C THR A 23 -48.38 -15.52 -15.46
N ALA A 24 -48.33 -15.10 -16.73
CA ALA A 24 -47.17 -14.42 -17.30
C ALA A 24 -46.89 -13.07 -16.60
N ASP A 25 -47.93 -12.28 -16.31
CA ASP A 25 -47.80 -10.97 -15.65
C ASP A 25 -47.47 -11.08 -14.15
N GLN A 26 -47.91 -12.16 -13.48
CA GLN A 26 -47.45 -12.49 -12.13
C GLN A 26 -46.00 -13.01 -12.12
N SER A 27 -45.59 -13.78 -13.13
CA SER A 27 -44.20 -14.25 -13.25
C SER A 27 -43.23 -13.10 -13.55
N SER A 28 -43.62 -12.14 -14.40
CA SER A 28 -42.84 -10.93 -14.68
C SER A 28 -42.73 -10.04 -13.45
N SER A 29 -43.81 -9.91 -12.66
CA SER A 29 -43.82 -9.21 -11.38
C SER A 29 -42.94 -9.87 -10.31
N SER A 30 -42.96 -11.21 -10.22
CA SER A 30 -42.08 -11.97 -9.30
C SER A 30 -40.61 -11.86 -9.68
N ILE A 31 -40.28 -11.95 -10.98
CA ILE A 31 -38.92 -11.73 -11.49
C ILE A 31 -38.50 -10.28 -11.21
N ALA A 32 -39.33 -9.28 -11.53
CA ALA A 32 -39.02 -7.88 -11.26
C ALA A 32 -38.79 -7.59 -9.77
N ALA A 33 -39.56 -8.23 -8.88
CA ALA A 33 -39.36 -8.15 -7.44
C ALA A 33 -38.00 -8.74 -7.02
N ALA A 34 -37.60 -9.88 -7.58
CA ALA A 34 -36.28 -10.47 -7.33
C ALA A 34 -35.14 -9.56 -7.81
N PHE A 35 -35.27 -8.97 -9.01
CA PHE A 35 -34.29 -8.01 -9.52
C PHE A 35 -34.19 -6.74 -8.67
N LYS A 36 -35.29 -6.32 -8.03
CA LYS A 36 -35.25 -5.19 -7.10
C LYS A 36 -34.45 -5.52 -5.83
N VAL A 37 -34.54 -6.75 -5.33
CA VAL A 37 -33.70 -7.22 -4.20
C VAL A 37 -32.23 -7.27 -4.63
N PHE A 38 -31.93 -7.86 -5.79
CA PHE A 38 -30.55 -7.91 -6.31
C PHE A 38 -29.97 -6.52 -6.53
N GLN A 39 -30.77 -5.58 -7.06
CA GLN A 39 -30.35 -4.20 -7.21
C GLN A 39 -29.97 -3.58 -5.87
N GLN A 40 -30.81 -3.72 -4.84
CA GLN A 40 -30.54 -3.17 -3.51
C GLN A 40 -29.27 -3.76 -2.88
N GLU A 41 -29.03 -5.06 -3.07
CA GLU A 41 -27.80 -5.72 -2.60
C GLU A 41 -26.57 -5.20 -3.32
N LEU A 42 -26.63 -5.09 -4.65
CA LEU A 42 -25.53 -4.57 -5.47
C LEU A 42 -25.24 -3.09 -5.17
N ASP A 43 -26.26 -2.26 -5.03
CA ASP A 43 -26.13 -0.84 -4.70
C ASP A 43 -25.47 -0.68 -3.31
N THR A 44 -25.95 -1.43 -2.30
CA THR A 44 -25.35 -1.42 -0.95
C THR A 44 -23.88 -1.84 -0.97
N LYS A 45 -23.56 -2.87 -1.75
CA LYS A 45 -22.18 -3.35 -1.93
C LYS A 45 -21.32 -2.30 -2.63
N HIS A 46 -21.84 -1.64 -3.67
CA HIS A 46 -21.12 -0.61 -4.41
C HIS A 46 -20.86 0.63 -3.55
N ASP A 47 -21.86 1.08 -2.80
CA ASP A 47 -21.71 2.19 -1.86
C ASP A 47 -20.65 1.91 -0.80
N LYS A 48 -20.61 0.67 -0.26
CA LYS A 48 -19.55 0.22 0.65
C LYS A 48 -18.18 0.24 0.00
N TYR A 49 -18.07 -0.30 -1.22
CA TYR A 49 -16.83 -0.31 -1.99
C TYR A 49 -16.30 1.12 -2.18
N GLU A 50 -17.15 2.07 -2.57
CA GLU A 50 -16.77 3.48 -2.74
C GLU A 50 -16.35 4.16 -1.43
N ARG A 51 -16.98 3.83 -0.29
CA ARG A 51 -16.51 4.30 1.03
C ARG A 51 -15.12 3.78 1.34
N LEU A 52 -14.85 2.50 1.09
CA LEU A 52 -13.54 1.89 1.29
C LEU A 52 -12.47 2.51 0.39
N VAL A 53 -12.78 2.79 -0.89
CA VAL A 53 -11.87 3.47 -1.81
C VAL A 53 -11.47 4.86 -1.29
N LYS A 54 -12.43 5.62 -0.75
CA LYS A 54 -12.15 6.94 -0.16
C LYS A 54 -11.22 6.84 1.05
N ILE A 55 -11.50 5.92 1.98
CA ILE A 55 -10.63 5.71 3.15
C ILE A 55 -9.24 5.26 2.72
N SER A 56 -9.15 4.33 1.75
CA SER A 56 -7.88 3.86 1.19
C SER A 56 -7.08 5.00 0.56
N ARG A 57 -7.74 5.90 -0.17
CA ARG A 57 -7.07 7.03 -0.80
C ARG A 57 -6.45 7.97 0.23
N ASP A 58 -7.18 8.23 1.31
CA ASP A 58 -6.70 9.04 2.43
C ASP A 58 -5.51 8.39 3.15
N ILE A 59 -5.54 7.06 3.32
CA ILE A 59 -4.41 6.28 3.85
C ILE A 59 -3.19 6.41 2.94
N THR A 60 -3.35 6.23 1.62
CA THR A 60 -2.26 6.38 0.65
C THR A 60 -1.63 7.78 0.73
N ILE A 61 -2.45 8.83 0.75
CA ILE A 61 -1.95 10.21 0.76
C ILE A 61 -1.13 10.49 2.04
N GLU A 62 -1.66 10.12 3.21
CA GLU A 62 -0.96 10.36 4.47
C GLU A 62 0.27 9.46 4.66
N SER A 63 0.25 8.24 4.14
CA SER A 63 1.42 7.35 4.13
C SER A 63 2.54 7.93 3.26
N LYS A 64 2.23 8.41 2.05
CA LYS A 64 3.19 9.12 1.18
C LYS A 64 3.79 10.34 1.85
N ARG A 65 2.95 11.17 2.47
CA ARG A 65 3.41 12.35 3.23
C ARG A 65 4.37 11.95 4.35
N SER A 66 4.08 10.85 5.05
CA SER A 66 4.95 10.31 6.08
C SER A 66 6.29 9.84 5.49
N ILE A 67 6.27 9.10 4.37
CA ILE A 67 7.50 8.68 3.65
C ILE A 67 8.36 9.89 3.26
N PHE A 68 7.77 10.95 2.71
CA PHE A 68 8.52 12.17 2.38
C PHE A 68 9.18 12.85 3.59
N LEU A 69 8.55 12.78 4.76
CA LEU A 69 9.14 13.28 6.01
C LEU A 69 10.29 12.39 6.47
N LEU A 70 10.12 11.07 6.37
CA LEU A 70 11.14 10.10 6.76
C LEU A 70 12.44 10.22 5.93
N GLN A 71 12.35 10.64 4.66
CA GLN A 71 13.53 10.87 3.81
C GLN A 71 14.48 11.98 4.31
N GLN A 72 14.03 12.87 5.21
CA GLN A 72 14.87 13.94 5.76
C GLN A 72 15.80 13.46 6.89
N ASP A 73 15.50 12.30 7.50
CA ASP A 73 16.26 11.68 8.60
C ASP A 73 16.64 12.64 9.75
N VAL A 74 15.67 13.48 10.17
CA VAL A 74 15.81 14.40 11.31
C VAL A 74 14.93 13.91 12.47
N GLU A 75 15.50 13.76 13.67
CA GLU A 75 14.83 13.17 14.84
C GLU A 75 13.46 13.80 15.18
N GLU A 76 13.35 15.14 15.11
CA GLU A 76 12.07 15.83 15.35
C GLU A 76 11.02 15.46 14.29
N VAL A 77 11.44 15.35 13.03
CA VAL A 77 10.61 14.95 11.89
C VAL A 77 10.22 13.46 11.98
N LEU A 78 11.09 12.60 12.51
CA LEU A 78 10.77 11.18 12.75
C LEU A 78 9.68 11.01 13.81
N LYS A 79 9.66 11.86 14.85
CA LYS A 79 8.58 11.88 15.83
C LYS A 79 7.27 12.35 15.21
N GLU A 80 7.31 13.41 14.40
CA GLU A 80 6.14 13.89 13.66
C GLU A 80 5.58 12.80 12.71
N ALA A 81 6.45 12.16 11.94
CA ALA A 81 6.08 11.10 11.01
C ALA A 81 5.45 9.90 11.73
N ALA A 82 5.97 9.51 12.90
CA ALA A 82 5.38 8.46 13.71
C ALA A 82 3.95 8.81 14.19
N VAL A 83 3.73 10.03 14.68
CA VAL A 83 2.39 10.50 15.07
C VAL A 83 1.43 10.48 13.88
N LYS A 84 1.90 10.87 12.69
CA LYS A 84 1.08 10.80 11.47
C LYS A 84 0.72 9.35 11.11
N LEU A 85 1.67 8.42 11.23
CA LEU A 85 1.43 7.00 10.98
C LEU A 85 0.49 6.35 12.01
N ASP A 86 0.47 6.83 13.26
CA ASP A 86 -0.56 6.43 14.23
C ASP A 86 -1.94 6.89 13.75
N GLY A 87 -2.05 8.10 13.21
CA GLY A 87 -3.28 8.59 12.56
C GLY A 87 -3.70 7.75 11.35
N VAL A 88 -2.75 7.30 10.52
CA VAL A 88 -3.02 6.36 9.42
C VAL A 88 -3.51 5.01 9.94
N THR A 89 -2.90 4.51 11.01
CA THR A 89 -3.31 3.27 11.68
C THR A 89 -4.76 3.37 12.14
N GLN A 90 -5.18 4.51 12.72
CA GLN A 90 -6.59 4.73 13.06
C GLN A 90 -7.53 4.73 11.84
N LYS A 91 -7.10 5.24 10.68
CA LYS A 91 -7.90 5.17 9.45
C LYS A 91 -8.08 3.73 8.95
N ILE A 92 -7.09 2.85 9.15
CA ILE A 92 -7.26 1.41 8.87
C ILE A 92 -8.31 0.80 9.81
N GLY A 93 -8.42 1.30 11.05
CA GLY A 93 -9.52 0.95 11.95
C GLY A 93 -10.90 1.25 11.36
N LEU A 94 -11.04 2.32 10.57
CA LEU A 94 -12.30 2.63 9.86
C LEU A 94 -12.62 1.60 8.75
N ILE A 95 -11.59 1.09 8.07
CA ILE A 95 -11.75 -0.03 7.11
C ILE A 95 -12.21 -1.28 7.86
N ALA A 96 -11.61 -1.59 9.02
CA ALA A 96 -11.99 -2.73 9.84
C ALA A 96 -13.45 -2.63 10.32
N GLU A 97 -13.91 -1.42 10.67
CA GLU A 97 -15.30 -1.17 11.06
C GLU A 97 -16.27 -1.36 9.89
N GLU A 98 -15.95 -0.83 8.70
CA GLU A 98 -16.77 -0.93 7.49
C GLU A 98 -16.89 -2.37 6.95
N LEU A 99 -15.86 -3.20 7.15
CA LEU A 99 -15.80 -4.61 6.75
C LEU A 99 -16.35 -5.59 7.80
N ARG A 100 -16.96 -5.10 8.88
CA ARG A 100 -17.48 -5.96 9.93
C ARG A 100 -18.55 -6.92 9.39
N GLY A 101 -18.31 -8.21 9.57
CA GLY A 101 -19.24 -9.27 9.13
C GLY A 101 -19.21 -9.52 7.61
N GLU A 102 -18.28 -8.90 6.88
CA GLU A 102 -18.10 -9.06 5.44
C GLU A 102 -16.89 -9.94 5.13
N ASP A 103 -16.88 -10.54 3.93
CA ASP A 103 -15.66 -11.16 3.40
C ASP A 103 -14.68 -10.08 2.92
N ILE A 104 -13.56 -9.95 3.63
CA ILE A 104 -12.49 -9.00 3.34
C ILE A 104 -11.97 -9.15 1.89
N HIS A 105 -11.90 -10.39 1.38
CA HIS A 105 -11.38 -10.64 0.03
C HIS A 105 -12.28 -10.09 -1.06
N GLN A 106 -13.59 -9.96 -0.80
CA GLN A 106 -14.55 -9.41 -1.75
C GLN A 106 -14.31 -7.91 -2.02
N PHE A 107 -13.83 -7.19 -1.01
CA PHE A 107 -13.56 -5.74 -1.06
C PHE A 107 -12.07 -5.40 -1.14
N HIS A 108 -11.18 -6.40 -1.15
CA HIS A 108 -9.73 -6.22 -1.09
C HIS A 108 -9.17 -5.21 -2.09
N ARG A 109 -9.70 -5.22 -3.32
CA ARG A 109 -9.31 -4.27 -4.38
C ARG A 109 -9.59 -2.80 -4.06
N ALA A 110 -10.55 -2.51 -3.18
CA ALA A 110 -10.88 -1.14 -2.78
C ALA A 110 -9.79 -0.51 -1.92
N PHE A 111 -9.11 -1.30 -1.09
CA PHE A 111 -8.20 -0.79 -0.07
C PHE A 111 -6.76 -1.27 -0.16
N THR A 112 -6.48 -2.30 -0.97
CA THR A 112 -5.12 -2.81 -1.18
C THR A 112 -4.08 -1.72 -1.50
N PRO A 113 -4.35 -0.65 -2.29
CA PRO A 113 -3.34 0.38 -2.54
C PRO A 113 -3.00 1.20 -1.29
N GLY A 114 -3.98 1.45 -0.42
CA GLY A 114 -3.75 2.13 0.86
C GLY A 114 -2.93 1.27 1.82
N ILE A 115 -3.24 -0.02 1.90
CA ILE A 115 -2.54 -0.94 2.78
C ILE A 115 -1.08 -1.15 2.35
N GLN A 116 -0.81 -1.30 1.04
CA GLN A 116 0.57 -1.41 0.54
C GLN A 116 1.39 -0.17 0.87
N GLU A 117 0.84 1.02 0.68
CA GLU A 117 1.52 2.28 1.01
C GLU A 117 1.75 2.45 2.53
N TYR A 118 0.79 1.99 3.36
CA TYR A 118 0.98 1.97 4.81
C TYR A 118 2.11 1.02 5.22
N VAL A 119 2.17 -0.19 4.62
CA VAL A 119 3.26 -1.15 4.86
C VAL A 119 4.61 -0.52 4.48
N GLU A 120 4.69 0.13 3.32
CA GLU A 120 5.89 0.86 2.89
C GLU A 120 6.31 1.90 3.93
N ALA A 121 5.38 2.74 4.40
CA ALA A 121 5.69 3.81 5.34
C ALA A 121 6.09 3.29 6.74
N ILE A 122 5.37 2.31 7.29
CA ILE A 122 5.67 1.77 8.64
C ILE A 122 6.96 0.95 8.64
N SER A 123 7.23 0.22 7.55
CA SER A 123 8.48 -0.53 7.38
C SER A 123 9.67 0.40 7.19
N PHE A 124 9.49 1.52 6.48
CA PHE A 124 10.54 2.54 6.35
C PHE A 124 10.88 3.18 7.68
N LEU A 125 9.87 3.60 8.46
CA LEU A 125 10.09 4.14 9.80
C LEU A 125 10.80 3.13 10.71
N HIS A 126 10.38 1.86 10.66
CA HIS A 126 11.01 0.81 11.47
C HIS A 126 12.48 0.58 11.06
N TYR A 127 12.78 0.58 9.77
CA TYR A 127 14.15 0.46 9.29
C TYR A 127 15.03 1.63 9.75
N ILE A 128 14.52 2.87 9.71
CA ILE A 128 15.27 4.04 10.19
C ILE A 128 15.65 3.88 11.66
N ARG A 129 14.73 3.36 12.50
CA ARG A 129 14.95 3.21 13.94
C ARG A 129 15.77 1.99 14.35
N HIS A 130 15.62 0.87 13.63
CA HIS A 130 16.11 -0.44 14.10
C HIS A 130 17.09 -1.11 13.14
N ARG A 131 17.23 -0.59 11.91
CA ARG A 131 18.03 -1.21 10.82
C ARG A 131 17.62 -2.66 10.53
N SER A 132 16.33 -2.96 10.69
CA SER A 132 15.72 -4.26 10.44
C SER A 132 14.42 -4.11 9.64
N LEU A 133 13.91 -5.23 9.12
CA LEU A 133 12.60 -5.29 8.48
C LEU A 133 11.56 -5.63 9.54
N ILE A 134 10.50 -4.82 9.64
CA ILE A 134 9.34 -5.15 10.49
C ILE A 134 8.59 -6.36 9.90
N SER A 135 8.24 -7.33 10.73
CA SER A 135 7.49 -8.51 10.30
C SER A 135 6.01 -8.20 10.04
N LEU A 136 5.34 -9.09 9.29
CA LEU A 136 3.90 -9.00 9.05
C LEU A 136 3.12 -9.11 10.37
N GLU A 137 3.56 -9.97 11.27
CA GLU A 137 2.97 -10.20 12.58
C GLU A 137 3.05 -8.95 13.45
N GLU A 138 4.20 -8.26 13.46
CA GLU A 138 4.37 -6.99 14.18
C GLU A 138 3.49 -5.86 13.61
N ILE A 139 3.29 -5.83 12.28
CA ILE A 139 2.33 -4.90 11.67
C ILE A 139 0.92 -5.23 12.12
N ASN A 140 0.50 -6.50 11.99
CA ASN A 140 -0.85 -6.92 12.35
C ASN A 140 -1.16 -6.75 13.84
N ALA A 141 -0.16 -6.90 14.72
CA ALA A 141 -0.30 -6.62 16.16
C ALA A 141 -0.65 -5.15 16.45
N LYS A 142 -0.25 -4.22 15.59
CA LYS A 142 -0.62 -2.79 15.71
C LYS A 142 -2.02 -2.48 15.17
N LEU A 143 -2.63 -3.40 14.44
CA LEU A 143 -3.94 -3.25 13.79
C LEU A 143 -5.06 -3.89 14.60
N VAL A 144 -4.95 -3.76 15.94
CA VAL A 144 -5.97 -4.17 16.91
C VAL A 144 -6.55 -2.91 17.55
N PHE A 145 -7.84 -2.69 17.36
CA PHE A 145 -8.54 -1.49 17.77
C PHE A 145 -9.56 -1.86 18.85
N MET A 146 -9.43 -1.24 20.02
CA MET A 146 -10.40 -1.39 21.11
C MET A 146 -11.32 -0.18 21.13
N LYS A 147 -12.62 -0.40 20.94
CA LYS A 147 -13.62 0.66 21.10
C LYS A 147 -14.33 0.44 22.44
N ALA A 148 -14.12 1.37 23.37
CA ALA A 148 -14.99 1.48 24.53
C ALA A 148 -16.29 2.14 24.06
N GLU A 149 -17.40 1.40 24.06
CA GLU A 149 -18.69 2.06 23.92
C GLU A 149 -18.85 3.03 25.10
N LYS A 150 -19.03 4.32 24.81
CA LYS A 150 -19.53 5.28 25.80
C LYS A 150 -21.02 4.98 26.01
N SER A 151 -21.34 3.89 26.70
CA SER A 151 -22.69 3.63 27.16
C SER A 151 -22.98 4.59 28.31
N SER A 152 -23.64 5.70 28.00
CA SER A 152 -24.17 6.65 28.98
C SER A 152 -25.46 6.15 29.66
N VAL A 153 -25.56 4.86 29.97
CA VAL A 153 -26.62 4.26 30.80
C VAL A 153 -26.04 3.04 31.50
N GLU A 154 -26.25 2.99 32.82
CA GLU A 154 -25.73 1.98 33.74
C GLU A 154 -26.28 0.56 33.48
N VAL A 155 -25.46 -0.45 33.87
CA VAL A 155 -25.81 -1.85 34.18
C VAL A 155 -25.87 -2.88 33.03
N VAL A 156 -24.77 -3.11 32.32
CA VAL A 156 -24.35 -4.43 31.74
C VAL A 156 -22.81 -4.40 31.62
N PRO A 157 -22.04 -5.50 31.81
CA PRO A 157 -20.59 -5.45 31.54
C PRO A 157 -20.41 -5.03 30.09
N ALA A 158 -19.76 -3.89 29.85
CA ALA A 158 -19.55 -3.39 28.51
C ALA A 158 -18.79 -4.45 27.69
N ASP A 159 -19.43 -5.02 26.67
CA ASP A 159 -18.76 -5.85 25.68
C ASP A 159 -17.73 -4.96 24.98
N VAL A 160 -16.46 -5.10 25.38
CA VAL A 160 -15.35 -4.41 24.73
C VAL A 160 -15.28 -4.93 23.30
N GLN A 161 -15.73 -4.11 22.36
CA GLN A 161 -15.75 -4.48 20.96
C GLN A 161 -14.34 -4.32 20.38
N VAL A 162 -13.69 -5.45 20.14
CA VAL A 162 -12.36 -5.52 19.51
C VAL A 162 -12.53 -5.63 18.01
N LEU A 163 -11.97 -4.67 17.28
CA LEU A 163 -11.87 -4.70 15.82
C LEU A 163 -10.43 -5.03 15.44
N THR A 164 -10.25 -5.94 14.49
CA THR A 164 -8.92 -6.33 14.00
C THR A 164 -8.87 -6.23 12.50
N PHE A 165 -7.76 -5.72 11.97
CA PHE A 165 -7.45 -5.78 10.55
C PHE A 165 -6.20 -6.65 10.34
N GLN A 166 -6.20 -7.46 9.29
CA GLN A 166 -5.07 -8.32 8.94
C GLN A 166 -4.56 -7.95 7.55
N VAL A 167 -3.31 -7.49 7.47
CA VAL A 167 -2.61 -7.26 6.21
C VAL A 167 -2.36 -8.62 5.55
N THR A 168 -2.64 -8.72 4.26
CA THR A 168 -2.40 -9.96 3.53
C THR A 168 -0.89 -10.12 3.23
N PRO A 169 -0.37 -11.36 3.12
CA PRO A 169 1.02 -11.58 2.72
C PRO A 169 1.38 -10.90 1.39
N SER A 170 0.43 -10.86 0.45
CA SER A 170 0.61 -10.18 -0.83
C SER A 170 0.76 -8.66 -0.68
N ASP A 171 -0.09 -8.01 0.12
CA ASP A 171 0.04 -6.56 0.37
C ASP A 171 1.34 -6.23 1.09
N TYR A 172 1.75 -7.10 2.02
CA TYR A 172 3.03 -6.96 2.72
C TYR A 172 4.21 -7.03 1.74
N LEU A 173 4.27 -8.07 0.91
CA LEU A 173 5.34 -8.22 -0.09
C LEU A 173 5.37 -7.06 -1.08
N LEU A 174 4.21 -6.57 -1.52
CA LEU A 174 4.16 -5.45 -2.46
C LEU A 174 4.62 -4.13 -1.80
N GLY A 175 4.20 -3.85 -0.57
CA GLY A 175 4.67 -2.69 0.18
C GLY A 175 6.16 -2.74 0.51
N VAL A 176 6.70 -3.91 0.89
CA VAL A 176 8.13 -4.10 1.13
C VAL A 176 8.93 -3.97 -0.17
N ALA A 177 8.38 -4.38 -1.31
CA ALA A 177 9.04 -4.16 -2.58
C ALA A 177 9.16 -2.67 -2.91
N ASP A 178 8.12 -1.87 -2.63
CA ASP A 178 8.16 -0.42 -2.84
C ASP A 178 9.09 0.30 -1.86
N LEU A 179 9.14 -0.15 -0.59
CA LEU A 179 10.12 0.31 0.40
C LEU A 179 11.56 0.30 -0.15
N THR A 180 11.93 -0.69 -0.97
CA THR A 180 13.30 -0.77 -1.51
C THR A 180 13.67 0.41 -2.42
N GLY A 181 12.69 1.03 -3.06
CA GLY A 181 12.86 2.28 -3.80
C GLY A 181 13.15 3.45 -2.87
N GLU A 182 12.45 3.55 -1.75
CA GLU A 182 12.66 4.61 -0.75
C GLU A 182 13.98 4.47 -0.01
N LEU A 183 14.40 3.23 0.28
CA LEU A 183 15.73 2.94 0.84
C LEU A 183 16.86 3.28 -0.13
N MET A 184 16.67 3.01 -1.43
CA MET A 184 17.60 3.45 -2.47
C MET A 184 17.68 4.98 -2.51
N ARG A 185 16.57 5.71 -2.46
CA ARG A 185 16.59 7.20 -2.40
C ARG A 185 17.35 7.70 -1.19
N MET A 186 17.11 7.12 -0.02
CA MET A 186 17.80 7.46 1.22
C MET A 186 19.31 7.21 1.10
N CYS A 187 19.73 6.09 0.51
CA CYS A 187 21.14 5.79 0.25
C CYS A 187 21.82 6.88 -0.60
N ILE A 188 21.20 7.28 -1.71
CA ILE A 188 21.79 8.30 -2.58
C ILE A 188 21.85 9.66 -1.88
N SER A 189 20.82 10.00 -1.10
CA SER A 189 20.78 11.22 -0.30
C SER A 189 21.87 11.23 0.78
N SER A 190 22.11 10.10 1.46
CA SER A 190 23.15 10.00 2.49
C SER A 190 24.55 10.15 1.89
N VAL A 191 24.82 9.50 0.74
CA VAL A 191 26.08 9.67 0.00
C VAL A 191 26.31 11.13 -0.37
N ALA A 192 25.28 11.83 -0.85
CA ALA A 192 25.37 13.25 -1.23
C ALA A 192 25.67 14.16 -0.02
N ASN A 193 25.22 13.78 1.17
CA ASN A 193 25.50 14.48 2.43
C ASN A 193 26.86 14.08 3.06
N GLY A 194 27.63 13.21 2.39
CA GLY A 194 28.96 12.79 2.85
C GLY A 194 28.94 11.63 3.86
N ASP A 195 27.81 10.97 4.06
CA ASP A 195 27.73 9.77 4.89
C ASP A 195 28.33 8.56 4.14
N ILE A 196 29.33 7.94 4.76
CA ILE A 196 30.07 6.80 4.23
C ILE A 196 29.65 5.46 4.84
N ASP A 197 28.86 5.45 5.91
CA ASP A 197 28.48 4.24 6.67
C ASP A 197 27.09 3.74 6.28
N THR A 198 26.10 4.64 6.23
CA THR A 198 24.70 4.32 5.90
C THR A 198 24.55 3.59 4.56
N PRO A 199 25.27 3.96 3.48
CA PRO A 199 25.16 3.26 2.19
C PRO A 199 25.48 1.76 2.27
N PHE A 200 26.52 1.37 3.01
CA PHE A 200 26.90 -0.04 3.12
C PHE A 200 25.91 -0.84 3.96
N GLN A 201 25.37 -0.25 5.03
CA GLN A 201 24.30 -0.85 5.84
C GLN A 201 23.04 -1.08 4.98
N LEU A 202 22.67 -0.08 4.18
CA LEU A 202 21.55 -0.16 3.23
C LEU A 202 21.80 -1.23 2.15
N SER A 203 23.00 -1.29 1.59
CA SER A 203 23.36 -2.31 0.60
C SER A 203 23.19 -3.72 1.16
N GLN A 204 23.69 -3.97 2.37
CA GLN A 204 23.53 -5.27 3.02
C GLN A 204 22.05 -5.63 3.23
N PHE A 205 21.26 -4.67 3.71
CA PHE A 205 19.83 -4.89 3.95
C PHE A 205 19.06 -5.14 2.64
N LEU A 206 19.32 -4.37 1.57
CA LEU A 206 18.68 -4.56 0.27
C LEU A 206 19.04 -5.89 -0.37
N ARG A 207 20.28 -6.38 -0.20
CA ARG A 207 20.66 -7.73 -0.64
C ARG A 207 19.82 -8.81 0.04
N GLN A 208 19.65 -8.72 1.36
CA GLN A 208 18.82 -9.67 2.11
C GLN A 208 17.37 -9.68 1.64
N ILE A 209 16.80 -8.49 1.37
CA ILE A 209 15.46 -8.38 0.79
C ILE A 209 15.43 -9.01 -0.60
N HIS A 210 16.36 -8.65 -1.48
CA HIS A 210 16.45 -9.22 -2.84
C HIS A 210 16.54 -10.75 -2.83
N ASP A 211 17.34 -11.31 -1.93
CA ASP A 211 17.51 -12.75 -1.81
C ASP A 211 16.21 -13.42 -1.32
N GLY A 212 15.50 -12.78 -0.38
CA GLY A 212 14.16 -13.20 0.05
C GLY A 212 13.14 -13.22 -1.08
N PHE A 213 13.07 -12.15 -1.88
CA PHE A 213 12.17 -12.10 -3.06
C PHE A 213 12.58 -13.11 -4.14
N SER A 214 13.88 -13.30 -4.35
CA SER A 214 14.40 -14.29 -5.29
C SER A 214 14.11 -15.73 -4.84
N TYR A 215 14.12 -15.98 -3.53
CA TYR A 215 13.73 -17.26 -2.94
C TYR A 215 12.25 -17.58 -3.17
N ILE A 216 11.36 -16.59 -3.07
CA ILE A 216 9.93 -16.75 -3.42
C ILE A 216 9.79 -17.05 -4.92
N GLY A 217 10.54 -16.34 -5.76
CA GLY A 217 10.60 -16.56 -7.20
C GLY A 217 9.21 -16.58 -7.86
N ASN A 218 8.96 -17.59 -8.69
CA ASN A 218 7.73 -17.73 -9.46
C ASN A 218 6.58 -18.40 -8.67
N THR A 219 6.77 -18.70 -7.38
CA THR A 219 5.73 -19.28 -6.53
C THR A 219 4.78 -18.20 -5.98
N GLY A 220 5.22 -16.93 -5.99
CA GLY A 220 4.41 -15.79 -5.56
C GLY A 220 3.43 -15.26 -6.62
N PRO A 221 2.55 -14.31 -6.25
CA PRO A 221 1.69 -13.61 -7.19
C PRO A 221 2.48 -12.93 -8.32
N TYR A 222 1.85 -12.79 -9.49
CA TYR A 222 2.48 -12.17 -10.67
C TYR A 222 2.96 -10.74 -10.38
N GLU A 223 2.21 -9.99 -9.56
CA GLU A 223 2.54 -8.63 -9.16
C GLU A 223 3.88 -8.57 -8.41
N VAL A 224 4.15 -9.54 -7.54
CA VAL A 224 5.43 -9.65 -6.80
C VAL A 224 6.58 -9.93 -7.76
N SER A 225 6.37 -10.82 -8.73
CA SER A 225 7.36 -11.10 -9.78
C SER A 225 7.71 -9.85 -10.61
N LYS A 226 6.72 -9.00 -10.90
CA LYS A 226 6.95 -7.72 -11.60
C LYS A 226 7.80 -6.76 -10.77
N LYS A 227 7.57 -6.70 -9.46
CA LYS A 227 8.35 -5.84 -8.54
C LYS A 227 9.81 -6.27 -8.40
N LEU A 228 10.12 -7.56 -8.59
CA LEU A 228 11.50 -8.08 -8.55
C LEU A 228 12.43 -7.38 -9.57
N HIS A 229 11.89 -6.96 -10.73
CA HIS A 229 12.68 -6.21 -11.70
C HIS A 229 13.09 -4.84 -11.15
N THR A 230 12.15 -4.07 -10.62
CA THR A 230 12.43 -2.75 -10.01
C THR A 230 13.33 -2.89 -8.79
N LEU A 231 13.13 -3.92 -7.97
CA LEU A 231 13.99 -4.23 -6.83
C LEU A 231 15.46 -4.43 -7.25
N ARG A 232 15.72 -5.18 -8.32
CA ARG A 232 17.08 -5.35 -8.85
C ARG A 232 17.69 -4.03 -9.31
N GLN A 233 16.90 -3.15 -9.92
CA GLN A 233 17.38 -1.82 -10.31
C GLN A 233 17.72 -0.95 -9.09
N SER A 234 16.90 -1.00 -8.04
CA SER A 234 17.18 -0.29 -6.78
C SER A 234 18.44 -0.82 -6.11
N LEU A 235 18.61 -2.15 -6.05
CA LEU A 235 19.81 -2.78 -5.50
C LEU A 235 21.06 -2.39 -6.28
N ALA A 236 21.04 -2.50 -7.60
CA ALA A 236 22.19 -2.15 -8.45
C ALA A 236 22.66 -0.70 -8.20
N LYS A 237 21.73 0.25 -8.11
CA LYS A 237 22.07 1.67 -7.81
C LYS A 237 22.74 1.84 -6.45
N VAL A 238 22.29 1.12 -5.44
CA VAL A 238 22.88 1.18 -4.09
C VAL A 238 24.26 0.52 -4.08
N GLU A 239 24.43 -0.61 -4.77
CA GLU A 239 25.73 -1.28 -4.90
C GLU A 239 26.75 -0.43 -5.68
N ASP A 240 26.31 0.22 -6.77
CA ASP A 240 27.14 1.16 -7.53
C ASP A 240 27.60 2.34 -6.68
N ALA A 241 26.71 2.87 -5.82
CA ALA A 241 27.04 3.95 -4.89
C ALA A 241 28.09 3.49 -3.85
N CYS A 242 27.91 2.31 -3.27
CA CYS A 242 28.88 1.72 -2.34
C CYS A 242 30.24 1.44 -3.01
N TYR A 243 30.22 0.93 -4.24
CA TYR A 243 31.42 0.70 -5.03
C TYR A 243 32.17 2.02 -5.27
N ALA A 244 31.48 3.07 -5.72
CA ALA A 244 32.08 4.37 -5.97
C ALA A 244 32.69 4.98 -4.69
N LEU A 245 32.01 4.86 -3.56
CA LEU A 245 32.54 5.27 -2.25
C LEU A 245 33.80 4.49 -1.87
N HIS A 246 33.78 3.17 -2.02
CA HIS A 246 34.92 2.32 -1.66
C HIS A 246 36.15 2.62 -2.51
N VAL A 247 35.99 2.74 -3.83
CA VAL A 247 37.08 3.06 -4.76
C VAL A 247 37.68 4.42 -4.41
N ARG A 248 36.86 5.47 -4.32
CA ARG A 248 37.33 6.83 -4.01
C ARG A 248 37.94 6.95 -2.62
N GLY A 249 37.37 6.26 -1.63
CA GLY A 249 37.87 6.25 -0.26
C GLY A 249 39.18 5.48 -0.08
N SER A 250 39.51 4.58 -1.01
CA SER A 250 40.75 3.80 -0.99
C SER A 250 41.89 4.43 -1.81
N GLU A 251 41.61 5.52 -2.54
CA GLU A 251 42.63 6.26 -3.29
C GLU A 251 43.49 7.10 -2.34
N ILE A 252 44.82 6.91 -2.40
CA ILE A 252 45.80 7.80 -1.75
C ILE A 252 46.26 8.81 -2.79
N PRO A 253 45.90 10.10 -2.68
CA PRO A 253 46.28 11.10 -3.68
C PRO A 253 47.81 11.29 -3.70
N LYS A 254 48.45 10.96 -4.83
CA LYS A 254 49.90 11.16 -5.03
C LYS A 254 50.29 12.61 -5.29
N HIS A 255 49.34 13.42 -5.71
CA HIS A 255 49.53 14.84 -6.00
C HIS A 255 48.42 15.62 -5.33
N MET A 256 48.78 16.50 -4.39
CA MET A 256 47.82 17.45 -3.83
C MET A 256 47.65 18.60 -4.81
N LEU A 257 46.41 19.01 -5.06
CA LEU A 257 46.13 20.15 -5.94
C LEU A 257 46.85 21.42 -5.47
N ALA A 258 46.98 21.61 -4.16
CA ALA A 258 47.75 22.71 -3.57
C ALA A 258 49.21 22.72 -4.06
N ASP A 259 49.87 21.56 -4.11
CA ASP A 259 51.26 21.44 -4.58
C ASP A 259 51.37 21.76 -6.07
N VAL A 260 50.37 21.38 -6.87
CA VAL A 260 50.31 21.69 -8.31
C VAL A 260 50.14 23.20 -8.54
N PHE A 261 49.31 23.88 -7.75
CA PHE A 261 49.14 25.33 -7.84
C PHE A 261 50.37 26.09 -7.33
N SER A 262 50.98 25.67 -6.22
CA SER A 262 52.23 26.25 -5.70
C SER A 262 53.39 26.11 -6.69
N SER A 263 53.49 24.96 -7.37
CA SER A 263 54.49 24.72 -8.41
C SER A 263 54.32 25.66 -9.62
N ARG A 264 53.09 26.04 -9.95
CA ARG A 264 52.78 26.90 -11.10
C ARG A 264 53.01 28.38 -10.80
N THR A 265 52.75 28.83 -9.57
CA THR A 265 53.05 30.20 -9.13
C THR A 265 54.56 30.44 -9.02
N ALA A 266 55.35 29.42 -8.66
CA ALA A 266 56.81 29.51 -8.65
C ALA A 266 57.47 29.63 -10.04
N LEU A 267 56.71 29.35 -11.13
CA LEU A 267 57.18 29.46 -12.51
C LEU A 267 56.78 30.79 -13.18
N ILE A 268 56.04 31.66 -12.48
CA ILE A 268 55.69 33.01 -12.95
C ILE A 268 56.58 34.00 -12.19
N ASP A 269 57.84 34.09 -12.61
CA ASP A 269 58.77 35.14 -12.15
C ASP A 269 58.44 36.45 -12.91
N PRO A 270 58.49 37.65 -12.27
CA PRO A 270 58.03 38.91 -12.84
C PRO A 270 59.11 39.62 -13.67
N GLU A 271 59.77 38.92 -14.60
CA GLU A 271 60.76 39.54 -15.51
C GLU A 271 60.19 39.93 -16.88
N GLU A 272 58.88 39.81 -17.11
CA GLU A 272 58.25 40.27 -18.37
C GLU A 272 57.64 41.68 -18.25
N SER A 273 58.27 42.57 -17.48
CA SER A 273 57.87 43.98 -17.37
C SER A 273 59.03 44.97 -17.35
N MET A 274 60.12 44.73 -18.08
CA MET A 274 61.10 45.79 -18.39
C MET A 274 61.86 45.48 -19.69
N VAL A 275 61.31 45.84 -20.86
CA VAL A 275 61.97 46.53 -21.99
C VAL A 275 60.90 47.20 -22.84
#